data_AF-A0A0F9CXG1-F1
#
_entry.id   AF-A0A0F9CXG1-F1
#
_cell.length_a   1.000
_cell.length_b   1.000
_cell.length_c   1.000
_cell.angle_alpha   90.00
_cell.angle_beta   90.00
_cell.angle_gamma   90.00
#
_symmetry.space_group_name_H-M   'P 1'
#
loop_
_entity.id
_entity.type
_entity.pdbx_description
1 polymer ?
#
loop_
_entity_poly.entity_id
_entity_poly.type
_entity_poly.pdbx_seq_one_letter_code
_entity_poly.pdbx_strand_id
1 'polypeptide(L)'
;FWEGDGGVYRTTLHFVQKDRRILEHIRSLLRVDSAICSDNGGMRPSITGYGRLRALFDLLGALVVIPGRVEQLRQLGVAVGSNEFVRSHEPTRHWFTGFWDAEGSSSVSQVDVTPVLAVQVSQKNRKVLEQCIELWGGGCICKGAGRDCSTLNFTGPLCWTVGEWLLETSRNTDKRGALHERMYSLQEYNRTRKGR
;
A
#
# COMPACT_ATOMS: atom_id res chain seq x y z
N PHE A 1 4.75 -1.36 -0.59
CA PHE A 1 4.25 -2.47 0.24
C PHE A 1 4.77 -2.39 1.66
N TRP A 2 6.08 -2.55 1.89
CA TRP A 2 6.68 -2.52 3.23
C TRP A 2 6.27 -1.29 4.08
N GLU A 3 6.10 -0.13 3.46
CA GLU A 3 5.71 1.07 4.23
C GLU A 3 4.28 1.03 4.81
N GLY A 4 3.38 0.24 4.22
CA GLY A 4 2.05 -0.01 4.78
C GLY A 4 2.13 -1.09 5.85
N ASP A 5 2.31 -2.34 5.44
CA ASP A 5 2.22 -3.49 6.37
C ASP A 5 3.59 -4.03 6.85
N GLY A 6 4.67 -3.28 6.70
CA GLY A 6 5.99 -3.68 7.20
C GLY A 6 6.37 -3.02 8.51
N GLY A 7 7.56 -3.34 8.99
CA GLY A 7 8.18 -2.66 10.11
C GLY A 7 9.63 -3.08 10.33
N VAL A 8 10.29 -2.35 11.22
CA VAL A 8 11.57 -2.72 11.81
C VAL A 8 11.34 -3.10 13.27
N TYR A 9 11.94 -4.20 13.70
CA TYR A 9 12.04 -4.55 15.11
C TYR A 9 13.47 -5.02 15.41
N ARG A 10 14.16 -4.28 16.29
CA ARG A 10 15.60 -4.48 16.57
C ARG A 10 16.41 -4.49 15.26
N THR A 11 17.09 -5.58 14.95
CA THR A 11 17.89 -5.78 13.73
C THR A 11 17.13 -6.55 12.65
N THR A 12 15.79 -6.60 12.72
CA THR A 12 14.96 -7.39 11.81
C THR A 12 14.01 -6.49 11.04
N LEU A 13 13.99 -6.67 9.72
CA LEU A 13 12.94 -6.13 8.87
C LEU A 13 11.87 -7.20 8.69
N HIS A 14 10.64 -6.86 9.01
CA HIS A 14 9.50 -7.76 8.87
C HIS A 14 8.43 -7.18 7.96
N PHE A 15 7.67 -8.09 7.35
CA PHE A 15 6.45 -7.81 6.62
C PHE A 15 5.31 -8.49 7.37
N VAL A 16 4.16 -7.84 7.43
CA VAL A 16 2.93 -8.41 7.97
C VAL A 16 1.94 -8.46 6.83
N GLN A 17 1.30 -9.58 6.60
CA GLN A 17 0.19 -9.64 5.65
C GLN A 17 -0.69 -10.83 5.98
N LYS A 18 -1.99 -10.69 5.74
CA LYS A 18 -2.95 -11.79 5.85
C LYS A 18 -2.88 -12.70 4.63
N ASP A 19 -2.61 -12.14 3.45
CA ASP A 19 -2.38 -12.90 2.23
C ASP A 19 -0.97 -13.52 2.21
N ARG A 20 -0.92 -14.85 2.34
CA ARG A 20 0.32 -15.64 2.29
C ARG A 20 1.04 -15.52 0.95
N ARG A 21 0.32 -15.40 -0.15
CA ARG A 21 0.89 -15.40 -1.51
C ARG A 21 1.75 -14.16 -1.73
N ILE A 22 1.32 -13.01 -1.22
CA ILE A 22 2.11 -11.77 -1.24
C ILE A 22 3.44 -11.98 -0.49
N LEU A 23 3.38 -12.61 0.69
CA LEU A 23 4.58 -12.86 1.50
C LEU A 23 5.52 -13.87 0.84
N GLU A 24 4.99 -14.92 0.24
CA GLU A 24 5.78 -15.89 -0.53
C GLU A 24 6.43 -15.24 -1.76
N HIS A 25 5.72 -14.33 -2.44
CA HIS A 25 6.26 -13.57 -3.55
C HIS A 25 7.38 -12.62 -3.12
N ILE A 26 7.17 -11.84 -2.05
CA ILE A 26 8.20 -10.97 -1.46
C ILE A 26 9.42 -11.79 -1.04
N ARG A 27 9.20 -12.93 -0.37
CA ARG A 27 10.26 -13.85 0.04
C ARG A 27 11.07 -14.34 -1.16
N SER A 28 10.39 -14.72 -2.25
CA SER A 28 11.03 -15.15 -3.49
C SER A 28 11.83 -14.03 -4.15
N LEU A 29 11.27 -12.82 -4.24
CA LEU A 29 11.94 -11.65 -4.85
C LEU A 29 13.19 -11.25 -4.07
N LEU A 30 13.08 -11.24 -2.74
CA LEU A 30 14.17 -10.86 -1.85
C LEU A 30 15.14 -12.02 -1.58
N ARG A 31 14.87 -13.22 -2.12
CA ARG A 31 15.66 -14.45 -1.94
C ARG A 31 15.96 -14.73 -0.46
N VAL A 32 14.91 -14.70 0.36
CA VAL A 32 15.00 -14.87 1.81
C VAL A 32 14.60 -16.29 2.18
N ASP A 33 15.47 -17.02 2.87
CA ASP A 33 15.21 -18.42 3.24
C ASP A 33 14.40 -18.56 4.55
N SER A 34 13.97 -17.44 5.15
CA SER A 34 13.24 -17.48 6.41
C SER A 34 11.85 -18.09 6.24
N ALA A 35 11.49 -18.90 7.22
CA ALA A 35 10.14 -19.43 7.32
C ALA A 35 9.15 -18.28 7.52
N ILE A 36 7.99 -18.40 6.89
CA ILE A 36 6.85 -17.52 7.17
C ILE A 36 6.18 -18.08 8.42
N CYS A 37 6.45 -17.46 9.57
CA CYS A 37 5.83 -17.85 10.83
C CYS A 37 4.45 -17.20 10.97
N SER A 38 3.50 -17.92 11.54
CA SER A 38 2.16 -17.41 11.87
C SER A 38 2.10 -17.07 13.36
N ASP A 39 2.08 -15.77 13.69
CA ASP A 39 1.94 -15.32 15.07
C ASP A 39 0.72 -14.37 15.17
N ASN A 40 -0.18 -14.65 16.12
CA ASN A 40 -1.27 -13.75 16.57
C ASN A 40 -1.97 -12.93 15.45
N GLY A 41 -2.43 -13.59 14.39
CA GLY A 41 -3.30 -12.98 13.37
C GLY A 41 -2.60 -12.42 12.12
N GLY A 42 -1.31 -12.69 11.92
CA GLY A 42 -0.60 -12.35 10.69
C GLY A 42 0.59 -13.26 10.41
N MET A 43 0.92 -13.43 9.13
CA MET A 43 2.12 -14.15 8.69
C MET A 43 3.29 -13.17 8.53
N ARG A 44 4.50 -13.58 8.94
CA ARG A 44 5.69 -12.72 8.93
C ARG A 44 6.91 -13.43 8.33
N PRO A 45 7.40 -13.04 7.15
CA PRO A 45 8.79 -13.26 6.79
C PRO A 45 9.64 -12.23 7.55
N SER A 46 10.61 -12.74 8.29
CA SER A 46 11.62 -11.93 8.98
C SER A 46 12.93 -12.02 8.20
N ILE A 47 13.50 -10.89 7.83
CA ILE A 47 14.81 -10.86 7.19
C ILE A 47 15.83 -10.55 8.27
N THR A 48 16.74 -11.50 8.47
CA THR A 48 17.86 -11.39 9.40
C THR A 48 19.17 -11.64 8.64
N GLY A 49 20.28 -11.14 9.18
CA GLY A 49 21.61 -11.28 8.58
C GLY A 49 22.08 -10.03 7.83
N TYR A 50 23.33 -9.65 8.12
CA TYR A 50 23.92 -8.35 7.77
C TYR A 50 23.85 -8.02 6.28
N GLY A 51 24.37 -8.89 5.40
CA GLY A 51 24.46 -8.61 3.96
C GLY A 51 23.10 -8.44 3.27
N ARG A 52 22.11 -9.24 3.67
CA ARG A 52 20.73 -9.16 3.14
C ARG A 52 20.00 -7.94 3.66
N LEU A 53 20.17 -7.62 4.94
CA LEU A 53 19.63 -6.39 5.53
C LEU A 53 20.22 -5.15 4.87
N ARG A 54 21.53 -5.16 4.53
CA ARG A 54 22.17 -4.04 3.83
C ARG A 54 21.56 -3.80 2.46
N ALA A 55 21.46 -4.82 1.60
CA ALA A 55 20.89 -4.67 0.27
C ALA A 55 19.42 -4.19 0.31
N LEU A 56 18.63 -4.70 1.26
CA LEU A 56 17.25 -4.26 1.42
C LEU A 56 17.14 -2.86 2.02
N PHE A 57 18.04 -2.50 2.94
CA PHE A 57 18.13 -1.16 3.51
C PHE A 57 18.49 -0.13 2.44
N ASP A 58 19.46 -0.43 1.57
CA ASP A 58 19.85 0.43 0.47
C ASP A 58 18.66 0.63 -0.51
N LEU A 59 17.93 -0.44 -0.83
CA LEU A 59 16.71 -0.37 -1.66
C LEU A 59 15.60 0.46 -1.02
N LEU A 60 15.26 0.20 0.25
CA LEU A 60 14.17 0.89 0.94
C LEU A 60 14.53 2.35 1.26
N GLY A 61 15.78 2.61 1.64
CA GLY A 61 16.29 3.96 1.89
C GLY A 61 16.21 4.85 0.65
N ALA A 62 16.32 4.27 -0.54
CA ALA A 62 16.17 4.97 -1.82
C ALA A 62 14.71 5.23 -2.23
N LEU A 63 13.72 4.58 -1.59
CA LEU A 63 12.33 4.57 -2.04
C LEU A 63 11.29 4.94 -0.97
N VAL A 64 11.72 5.14 0.28
CA VAL A 64 10.82 5.39 1.41
C VAL A 64 10.13 6.75 1.31
N VAL A 65 8.81 6.78 1.44
CA VAL A 65 7.99 7.99 1.31
C VAL A 65 7.47 8.48 2.66
N ILE A 66 7.20 7.59 3.61
CA ILE A 66 6.59 7.92 4.90
C ILE A 66 7.70 8.31 5.90
N PRO A 67 7.70 9.54 6.46
CA PRO A 67 8.71 9.98 7.42
C PRO A 67 8.86 9.08 8.65
N GLY A 68 7.76 8.52 9.17
CA GLY A 68 7.83 7.58 10.29
C GLY A 68 8.55 6.27 9.95
N ARG A 69 8.53 5.86 8.68
CA ARG A 69 9.25 4.67 8.18
C ARG A 69 10.73 4.95 7.97
N VAL A 70 11.09 6.18 7.58
CA VAL A 70 12.49 6.64 7.58
C VAL A 70 13.11 6.44 8.97
N GLU A 71 12.40 6.87 10.03
CA GLU A 71 12.91 6.72 11.40
C GLU A 71 13.06 5.26 11.81
N GLN A 72 12.10 4.40 11.45
CA GLN A 72 12.23 2.96 11.69
C GLN A 72 13.42 2.34 10.96
N LEU A 73 13.69 2.73 9.71
CA LEU A 73 14.86 2.25 8.99
C LEU A 73 16.15 2.70 9.67
N ARG A 74 16.24 3.94 10.14
CA ARG A 74 17.43 4.45 10.88
C ARG A 74 17.73 3.67 12.15
N GLN A 75 16.73 3.04 12.78
CA GLN A 75 16.93 2.17 13.95
C GLN A 75 17.69 0.88 13.61
N LEU A 76 17.77 0.47 12.33
CA LEU A 76 18.69 -0.58 11.89
C LEU A 76 20.16 -0.15 11.98
N GLY A 77 20.44 1.15 12.13
CA GLY A 77 21.73 1.83 11.99
C GLY A 77 22.89 1.34 12.88
N VAL A 78 22.64 0.53 13.91
CA VAL A 78 23.71 -0.13 14.68
C VAL A 78 24.30 -1.31 13.90
N ALA A 79 23.54 -1.89 12.97
CA ALA A 79 23.91 -3.09 12.23
C ALA A 79 24.22 -2.84 10.74
N VAL A 80 24.03 -1.64 10.18
CA VAL A 80 24.10 -1.48 8.72
C VAL A 80 25.09 -0.41 8.24
N GLY A 81 25.60 0.49 9.08
CA GLY A 81 26.67 1.45 8.71
C GLY A 81 26.17 2.60 7.82
N SER A 82 26.20 3.81 8.38
CA SER A 82 25.77 5.13 7.87
C SER A 82 24.26 5.33 7.64
N ASN A 83 23.63 6.08 8.55
CA ASN A 83 22.25 6.57 8.48
C ASN A 83 22.02 7.70 7.45
N GLU A 84 23.05 8.08 6.68
CA GLU A 84 23.04 9.32 5.87
C GLU A 84 22.16 9.28 4.62
N PHE A 85 21.83 8.09 4.09
CA PHE A 85 21.11 7.98 2.82
C PHE A 85 19.59 7.74 2.93
N VAL A 86 19.05 7.57 4.15
CA VAL A 86 17.60 7.39 4.34
C VAL A 86 16.93 8.76 4.50
N ARG A 87 16.16 9.15 3.48
CA ARG A 87 15.32 10.36 3.48
C ARG A 87 13.96 10.05 2.91
N SER A 88 12.99 10.91 3.22
CA SER A 88 11.65 10.87 2.62
C SER A 88 11.76 11.28 1.16
N HIS A 89 11.22 10.47 0.25
CA HIS A 89 11.14 10.77 -1.19
C HIS A 89 9.70 11.07 -1.61
N GLU A 90 9.52 11.51 -2.85
CA GLU A 90 8.21 11.67 -3.46
C GLU A 90 7.61 10.31 -3.87
N PRO A 91 6.29 10.10 -3.71
CA PRO A 91 5.66 8.87 -4.13
C PRO A 91 5.64 8.73 -5.65
N THR A 92 5.94 7.53 -6.14
CA THR A 92 5.70 7.14 -7.54
C THR A 92 4.43 6.32 -7.67
N ARG A 93 3.91 6.14 -8.89
CA ARG A 93 2.75 5.27 -9.13
C ARG A 93 3.01 3.80 -8.75
N HIS A 94 4.24 3.31 -8.96
CA HIS A 94 4.62 1.95 -8.55
C HIS A 94 4.70 1.81 -7.03
N TRP A 95 5.25 2.82 -6.34
CA TRP A 95 5.20 2.88 -4.89
C TRP A 95 3.74 2.86 -4.40
N PHE A 96 2.87 3.68 -5.02
CA PHE A 96 1.46 3.76 -4.68
C PHE A 96 0.74 2.42 -4.85
N THR A 97 1.00 1.67 -5.94
CA THR A 97 0.45 0.32 -6.11
C THR A 97 0.80 -0.58 -4.93
N GLY A 98 2.08 -0.64 -4.56
CA GLY A 98 2.50 -1.45 -3.43
C GLY A 98 1.96 -0.93 -2.10
N PHE A 99 1.75 0.38 -1.96
CA PHE A 99 1.17 0.99 -0.76
C PHE A 99 -0.33 0.67 -0.65
N TRP A 100 -1.07 0.72 -1.78
CA TRP A 100 -2.47 0.31 -1.86
C TRP A 100 -2.64 -1.21 -1.63
N ASP A 101 -1.72 -2.04 -2.11
CA ASP A 101 -1.74 -3.48 -1.80
C ASP A 101 -1.74 -3.75 -0.29
N ALA A 102 -1.09 -2.89 0.49
CA ALA A 102 -1.08 -2.94 1.95
C ALA A 102 -2.31 -2.24 2.57
N GLU A 103 -2.42 -0.93 2.38
CA GLU A 103 -3.36 -0.06 3.12
C GLU A 103 -4.65 0.27 2.35
N GLY A 104 -4.68 -0.11 1.08
CA GLY A 104 -5.73 0.25 0.15
C GLY A 104 -6.98 -0.62 0.26
N SER A 105 -8.08 -0.05 -0.21
CA SER A 105 -9.35 -0.76 -0.40
C SER A 105 -10.11 -0.16 -1.58
N SER A 106 -11.18 -0.84 -1.99
CA SER A 106 -12.18 -0.29 -2.88
C SER A 106 -13.57 -0.58 -2.34
N SER A 107 -14.51 0.30 -2.61
CA SER A 107 -15.89 0.19 -2.15
C SER A 107 -16.85 0.79 -3.16
N VAL A 108 -18.10 0.36 -3.10
CA VAL A 108 -19.21 0.99 -3.83
C VAL A 108 -20.17 1.51 -2.79
N SER A 109 -20.46 2.80 -2.82
CA SER A 109 -21.45 3.44 -1.96
C SER A 109 -22.60 3.99 -2.80
N GLN A 110 -23.76 4.23 -2.20
CA GLN A 110 -24.84 4.96 -2.84
C GLN A 110 -24.75 6.44 -2.48
N VAL A 111 -24.70 7.29 -3.50
CA VAL A 111 -24.91 8.73 -3.36
C VAL A 111 -26.28 9.01 -3.96
N ASP A 112 -27.24 9.33 -3.09
CA ASP A 112 -28.67 9.31 -3.36
C ASP A 112 -29.12 7.94 -3.88
N VAL A 113 -29.36 7.82 -5.19
CA VAL A 113 -29.76 6.57 -5.86
C VAL A 113 -28.71 6.07 -6.86
N THR A 114 -27.57 6.75 -6.93
CA THR A 114 -26.51 6.45 -7.90
C THR A 114 -25.36 5.73 -7.18
N PRO A 115 -25.02 4.50 -7.58
CA PRO A 115 -23.85 3.83 -7.03
C PRO A 115 -22.57 4.54 -7.51
N VAL A 116 -21.64 4.77 -6.59
CA VAL A 116 -20.36 5.42 -6.84
C VAL A 116 -19.24 4.52 -6.36
N LEU A 117 -18.29 4.24 -7.25
CA LEU A 117 -17.05 3.54 -6.92
C LEU A 117 -16.09 4.50 -6.20
N ALA A 118 -15.47 4.01 -5.14
CA ALA A 118 -14.35 4.66 -4.48
C ALA A 118 -13.15 3.71 -4.45
N VAL A 119 -11.98 4.22 -4.83
CA VAL A 119 -10.68 3.60 -4.55
C VAL A 119 -10.05 4.41 -3.43
N GLN A 120 -9.62 3.72 -2.37
CA GLN A 120 -9.31 4.36 -1.10
C GLN A 120 -7.97 3.88 -0.56
N VAL A 121 -7.29 4.75 0.17
CA VAL A 121 -6.11 4.39 0.98
C VAL A 121 -6.12 5.19 2.29
N SER A 122 -5.84 4.51 3.39
CA SER A 122 -5.83 5.11 4.73
C SER A 122 -4.41 5.24 5.27
N GLN A 123 -4.12 6.35 5.95
CA GLN A 123 -2.83 6.58 6.58
C GLN A 123 -2.95 7.58 7.74
N LYS A 124 -2.17 7.35 8.80
CA LYS A 124 -2.03 8.28 9.92
C LYS A 124 -1.33 9.57 9.51
N ASN A 125 -0.28 9.44 8.72
CA ASN A 125 0.41 10.59 8.15
C ASN A 125 -0.37 11.16 6.96
N ARG A 126 -1.15 12.22 7.23
CA ARG A 126 -1.95 12.92 6.21
C ARG A 126 -1.11 13.44 5.04
N LYS A 127 0.13 13.91 5.27
CA LYS A 127 0.97 14.48 4.21
C LYS A 127 1.25 13.47 3.08
N VAL A 128 1.35 12.19 3.43
CA VAL A 128 1.53 11.11 2.45
C VAL A 128 0.31 11.01 1.52
N LEU A 129 -0.88 11.24 2.05
CA LEU A 129 -2.12 11.26 1.25
C LEU A 129 -2.20 12.51 0.36
N GLU A 130 -1.71 13.64 0.84
CA GLU A 130 -1.64 14.89 0.05
C GLU A 130 -0.68 14.72 -1.13
N GLN A 131 0.48 14.09 -0.94
CA GLN A 131 1.37 13.74 -2.05
C GLN A 131 0.76 12.72 -3.02
N CYS A 132 -0.12 11.83 -2.55
CA CYS A 132 -0.89 10.96 -3.45
C CYS A 132 -1.90 11.75 -4.29
N ILE A 133 -2.50 12.82 -3.75
CA ILE A 133 -3.36 13.72 -4.53
C ILE A 133 -2.55 14.38 -5.65
N GLU A 134 -1.36 14.89 -5.34
CA GLU A 134 -0.46 15.49 -6.33
C GLU A 134 -0.06 14.48 -7.41
N LEU A 135 0.33 13.26 -7.01
CA LEU A 135 0.71 12.18 -7.92
C LEU A 135 -0.39 11.82 -8.94
N TRP A 136 -1.65 11.85 -8.51
CA TRP A 136 -2.80 11.44 -9.32
C TRP A 136 -3.58 12.62 -9.92
N GLY A 137 -3.21 13.85 -9.57
CA GLY A 137 -3.91 15.06 -10.01
C GLY A 137 -5.31 15.24 -9.41
N GLY A 138 -5.59 14.64 -8.24
CA GLY A 138 -6.89 14.79 -7.58
C GLY A 138 -7.17 13.76 -6.48
N GLY A 139 -8.37 13.87 -5.90
CA GLY A 139 -8.85 13.04 -4.79
C GLY A 139 -9.28 13.87 -3.58
N CYS A 140 -9.96 13.26 -2.63
CA CYS A 140 -10.41 13.94 -1.40
C CYS A 140 -9.99 13.18 -0.14
N ILE A 141 -9.44 13.90 0.83
CA ILE A 141 -9.05 13.32 2.12
C ILE A 141 -10.15 13.60 3.15
N CYS A 142 -10.72 12.53 3.68
CA CYS A 142 -11.66 12.56 4.79
C CYS A 142 -10.95 12.18 6.09
N LYS A 143 -11.32 12.83 7.20
CA LYS A 143 -10.83 12.44 8.54
C LYS A 143 -11.59 11.21 9.02
N GLY A 144 -10.88 10.18 9.49
CA GLY A 144 -11.51 8.99 10.04
C GLY A 144 -12.31 9.30 11.31
N ALA A 145 -13.45 8.64 11.49
CA ALA A 145 -14.44 8.92 12.55
C ALA A 145 -14.02 8.54 13.99
N GLY A 146 -12.73 8.52 14.32
CA GLY A 146 -12.29 8.18 15.69
C GLY A 146 -10.86 7.67 15.84
N ARG A 147 -10.01 7.79 14.82
CA ARG A 147 -8.57 7.52 14.91
C ARG A 147 -7.83 8.65 14.25
N ASP A 148 -6.60 8.89 14.69
CA ASP A 148 -5.66 9.83 14.05
C ASP A 148 -5.18 9.26 12.70
N CYS A 149 -6.15 9.01 11.81
CA CYS A 149 -6.03 8.34 10.54
C CYS A 149 -6.94 9.06 9.54
N SER A 150 -6.37 9.39 8.40
CA SER A 150 -7.09 10.01 7.29
C SER A 150 -7.25 8.99 6.17
N THR A 151 -8.30 9.14 5.36
CA THR A 151 -8.55 8.29 4.20
C THR A 151 -8.62 9.17 2.96
N LEU A 152 -7.76 8.89 1.98
CA LEU A 152 -7.85 9.44 0.64
C LEU A 152 -8.84 8.62 -0.16
N ASN A 153 -9.74 9.30 -0.87
CA ASN A 153 -10.72 8.71 -1.76
C ASN A 153 -10.52 9.26 -3.18
N PHE A 154 -10.41 8.35 -4.14
CA PHE A 154 -10.57 8.65 -5.56
C PHE A 154 -11.99 8.26 -5.96
N THR A 155 -12.76 9.23 -6.48
CA THR A 155 -14.14 9.06 -6.95
C THR A 155 -14.28 9.61 -8.37
N GLY A 156 -15.42 9.36 -9.02
CA GLY A 156 -15.69 9.88 -10.37
C GLY A 156 -14.73 9.31 -11.43
N PRO A 157 -14.41 10.09 -12.49
CA PRO A 157 -13.52 9.63 -13.57
C PRO A 157 -12.12 9.22 -13.09
N LEU A 158 -11.55 9.95 -12.11
CA LEU A 158 -10.23 9.65 -11.58
C LEU A 158 -10.19 8.28 -10.89
N CYS A 159 -11.29 7.86 -10.25
CA CYS A 159 -11.41 6.54 -9.67
C CYS A 159 -11.19 5.42 -10.70
N TRP A 160 -11.70 5.61 -11.92
CA TRP A 160 -11.51 4.66 -13.02
C TRP A 160 -10.05 4.60 -13.46
N THR A 161 -9.41 5.75 -13.68
CA THR A 161 -7.99 5.82 -14.04
C THR A 161 -7.10 5.11 -13.01
N VAL A 162 -7.32 5.40 -11.72
CA VAL A 162 -6.57 4.74 -10.63
C VAL A 162 -6.91 3.26 -10.57
N GLY A 163 -8.19 2.90 -10.75
CA GLY A 163 -8.67 1.53 -10.73
C GLY A 163 -8.03 0.67 -11.82
N GLU A 164 -8.03 1.14 -13.07
CA GLU A 164 -7.40 0.45 -14.21
C GLU A 164 -5.91 0.23 -13.97
N TRP A 165 -5.19 1.26 -13.52
CA TRP A 165 -3.77 1.13 -13.14
C TRP A 165 -3.57 0.05 -12.08
N LEU A 166 -4.42 -0.01 -11.05
CA LEU A 166 -4.32 -1.02 -10.00
C LEU A 166 -4.69 -2.43 -10.50
N LEU A 167 -5.63 -2.57 -11.43
CA LEU A 167 -5.93 -3.85 -12.08
C LEU A 167 -4.72 -4.39 -12.85
N GLU A 168 -3.95 -3.51 -13.48
CA GLU A 168 -2.75 -3.91 -14.22
C GLU A 168 -1.56 -4.21 -13.30
N THR A 169 -1.39 -3.44 -12.22
CA THR A 169 -0.13 -3.42 -11.46
C THR A 169 -0.19 -4.09 -10.09
N SER A 170 -1.36 -4.17 -9.45
CA SER A 170 -1.52 -4.75 -8.11
C SER A 170 -1.16 -6.24 -8.12
N ARG A 171 -0.44 -6.67 -7.07
CA ARG A 171 -0.10 -8.08 -6.84
C ARG A 171 -1.00 -8.72 -5.78
N ASN A 172 -1.84 -7.93 -5.10
CA ASN A 172 -2.84 -8.44 -4.18
C ASN A 172 -4.06 -8.94 -4.97
N THR A 173 -4.12 -10.26 -5.22
CA THR A 173 -5.14 -10.87 -6.09
C THR A 173 -6.56 -10.65 -5.57
N ASP A 174 -6.73 -10.65 -4.26
CA ASP A 174 -8.04 -10.55 -3.62
C ASP A 174 -8.58 -9.12 -3.72
N LYS A 175 -7.75 -8.11 -3.39
CA LYS A 175 -8.11 -6.70 -3.56
C LYS A 175 -8.34 -6.36 -5.03
N ARG A 176 -7.51 -6.89 -5.93
CA ARG A 176 -7.64 -6.71 -7.37
C ARG A 176 -8.92 -7.34 -7.91
N GLY A 177 -9.23 -8.57 -7.51
CA GLY A 177 -10.48 -9.26 -7.89
C GLY A 177 -11.71 -8.48 -7.43
N ALA A 178 -11.71 -8.04 -6.17
CA ALA A 178 -12.81 -7.25 -5.62
C ALA A 178 -12.96 -5.88 -6.31
N LEU A 179 -11.85 -5.23 -6.69
CA LEU A 179 -11.88 -4.01 -7.50
C LEU A 179 -12.47 -4.27 -8.89
N HIS A 180 -12.03 -5.33 -9.57
CA HIS A 180 -12.51 -5.73 -10.88
C HIS A 180 -14.03 -5.98 -10.86
N GLU A 181 -14.52 -6.77 -9.91
CA GLU A 181 -15.95 -7.06 -9.75
C GLU A 181 -16.79 -5.78 -9.53
N ARG A 182 -16.31 -4.86 -8.68
CA ARG A 182 -16.99 -3.59 -8.39
C ARG A 182 -17.03 -2.69 -9.62
N MET A 183 -15.92 -2.57 -10.34
CA MET A 183 -15.83 -1.81 -11.58
C MET A 183 -16.77 -2.40 -12.64
N TYR A 184 -16.72 -3.71 -12.86
CA TYR A 184 -17.60 -4.40 -13.81
C TYR A 184 -19.09 -4.22 -13.46
N SER A 185 -19.46 -4.42 -12.20
CA SER A 185 -20.85 -4.26 -11.75
C SER A 185 -21.38 -2.84 -11.97
N LEU A 186 -20.54 -1.82 -11.78
CA LEU A 186 -20.91 -0.42 -12.04
C LEU A 186 -21.07 -0.13 -13.54
N GLN A 187 -20.23 -0.72 -14.38
CA GLN A 187 -20.37 -0.61 -15.85
C GLN A 187 -21.69 -1.22 -16.32
N GLU A 188 -22.03 -2.41 -15.84
CA GLU A 188 -23.30 -3.07 -16.16
C GLU A 188 -24.52 -2.28 -15.67
N TYR A 189 -24.48 -1.74 -14.44
CA TYR A 189 -25.52 -0.84 -13.94
C TYR A 189 -25.69 0.39 -14.84
N ASN A 190 -24.60 1.02 -15.27
CA ASN A 190 -24.67 2.20 -16.13
C ASN A 190 -25.19 1.88 -17.54
N ARG A 191 -24.88 0.69 -18.08
CA ARG A 191 -25.42 0.24 -19.38
C ARG A 191 -26.93 0.03 -19.30
N THR A 192 -27.42 -0.67 -18.29
CA THR A 192 -28.86 -0.96 -18.12
C THR A 192 -29.68 0.31 -17.88
N ARG A 193 -29.13 1.31 -17.18
CA ARG A 193 -29.80 2.60 -16.96
C ARG A 193 -29.85 3.50 -18.20
N LYS A 194 -28.81 3.50 -19.05
CA LYS A 194 -28.80 4.27 -20.32
C LYS A 194 -29.72 3.70 -21.39
N GLY A 195 -30.11 2.43 -21.26
CA GLY A 195 -31.06 1.76 -22.16
C GLY A 195 -32.54 1.90 -21.74
N ARG A 196 -32.83 2.64 -20.66
CA ARG A 196 -34.18 3.00 -20.20
C ARG A 196 -34.41 4.49 -20.40
#